data_AF-A0A258D9B4-F1
#
_entry.id   AF-A0A258D9B4-F1
#
_cell.length_a   1.000
_cell.length_b   1.000
_cell.length_c   1.000
_cell.angle_alpha   90.00
_cell.angle_beta   90.00
_cell.angle_gamma   90.00
#
_symmetry.space_group_name_H-M   'P 1'
#
loop_
_entity.id
_entity.type
_entity.pdbx_description
1 polymer ?
#
loop_
_entity_poly.entity_id
_entity_poly.type
_entity_poly.pdbx_seq_one_letter_code
_entity_poly.pdbx_strand_id
1 'polypeptide(L)' 'MANPTGRITQVIGAVVDVQFDGNLPEILNAIETSNQGNRLVLEVAQHLGE' A
#
# COMPACT_ATOMS: atom_id res chain seq x y z
N MET A 1 -5.11 -15.16 -10.33
CA MET A 1 -4.65 -13.78 -10.58
C MET A 1 -3.68 -13.44 -9.46
N ALA A 2 -2.47 -12.95 -9.78
CA ALA A 2 -1.52 -12.54 -8.75
C ALA A 2 -1.88 -11.12 -8.29
N ASN A 3 -1.97 -10.90 -6.98
CA ASN A 3 -2.16 -9.56 -6.44
C ASN A 3 -0.85 -8.76 -6.62
N PRO A 4 -0.91 -7.50 -7.08
CA PRO A 4 0.28 -6.66 -7.20
C PRO A 4 0.91 -6.47 -5.81
N THR A 5 2.22 -6.63 -5.72
CA THR A 5 2.97 -6.45 -4.47
C THR A 5 3.72 -5.14 -4.54
N GLY A 6 3.53 -4.29 -3.53
CA GLY A 6 4.22 -3.01 -3.39
C GLY A 6 5.23 -3.01 -2.25
N ARG A 7 6.06 -1.98 -2.21
CA ARG A 7 7.06 -1.73 -1.16
C ARG A 7 6.71 -0.46 -0.42
N ILE A 8 6.68 -0.52 0.92
CA ILE A 8 6.57 0.67 1.76
C ILE A 8 7.84 1.50 1.60
N THR A 9 7.71 2.75 1.15
CA THR A 9 8.84 3.68 0.96
C THR A 9 8.96 4.67 2.10
N GLN A 10 7.84 5.06 2.70
CA GLN A 10 7.80 6.05 3.77
C GLN A 10 6.60 5.81 4.70
N VAL A 11 6.78 6.17 5.98
CA VAL A 11 5.73 6.11 7.00
C VAL A 11 5.74 7.42 7.78
N ILE A 12 4.65 8.18 7.72
CA ILE A 12 4.46 9.43 8.46
C ILE A 12 3.18 9.33 9.29
N GLY A 13 3.31 9.00 10.56
CA GLY A 13 2.17 8.79 11.44
C GLY A 13 1.27 7.66 10.92
N ALA A 14 0.02 8.00 10.59
CA ALA A 14 -0.96 7.06 10.02
C ALA A 14 -0.91 6.96 8.49
N VAL A 15 -0.11 7.81 7.82
CA VAL A 15 0.03 7.81 6.36
C VAL A 15 1.22 6.94 5.97
N VAL A 16 0.99 6.04 5.00
CA VAL A 16 2.00 5.11 4.51
C VAL A 16 2.08 5.25 3.00
N ASP A 17 3.25 5.61 2.50
CA ASP A 17 3.52 5.65 1.07
C ASP A 17 3.98 4.26 0.61
N VAL A 18 3.31 3.72 -0.41
CA VAL A 18 3.60 2.39 -0.98
C VAL A 18 3.87 2.56 -2.47
N GLN A 19 5.06 2.13 -2.90
CA GLN A 19 5.45 2.12 -4.31
C GLN A 19 5.16 0.75 -4.93
N PHE A 20 4.59 0.76 -6.13
CA PHE A 20 4.41 -0.43 -6.96
C PHE A 20 5.16 -0.23 -8.27
N ASP A 21 5.77 -1.30 -8.80
CA ASP A 21 6.51 -1.25 -10.07
C ASP A 21 5.60 -1.36 -11.31
N GLY A 22 4.30 -1.55 -11.11
CA GLY A 22 3.31 -1.75 -12.18
C GLY A 22 1.97 -1.12 -11.81
N ASN A 23 0.88 -1.83 -12.12
CA ASN A 23 -0.46 -1.30 -11.87
C ASN A 23 -0.69 -0.98 -10.39
N LEU A 24 -1.12 0.25 -10.14
CA LEU A 24 -1.52 0.70 -8.82
C LEU A 24 -2.88 0.09 -8.44
N PRO A 25 -3.07 -0.34 -7.18
CA PRO A 25 -4.40 -0.68 -6.69
C PRO A 25 -5.32 0.53 -6.76
N GLU A 26 -6.59 0.34 -7.12
CA GLU A 26 -7.56 1.45 -7.18
C GLU A 26 -7.75 2.15 -5.83
N ILE A 27 -8.18 3.41 -5.86
CA ILE A 27 -8.53 4.17 -4.66
C ILE A 27 -9.67 3.43 -3.92
N LEU A 28 -9.65 3.47 -2.59
CA LEU A 28 -10.51 2.70 -1.68
C LEU A 28 -10.22 1.19 -1.60
N ASN A 29 -9.27 0.66 -2.38
CA ASN A 29 -8.84 -0.73 -2.20
C ASN A 29 -7.99 -0.91 -0.95
N ALA A 30 -8.05 -2.10 -0.38
CA ALA A 30 -7.22 -2.50 0.74
C ALA A 30 -5.83 -2.98 0.27
N ILE A 31 -4.79 -2.58 1.01
CA ILE A 31 -3.45 -3.13 0.94
C ILE A 31 -3.17 -3.80 2.28
N GLU A 32 -2.78 -5.07 2.25
CA GLU A 32 -2.45 -5.83 3.45
C GLU A 32 -0.95 -6.01 3.60
N THR A 33 -0.47 -5.89 4.84
CA THR A 33 0.93 -6.20 5.17
C THR A 33 1.03 -6.79 6.58
N SER A 34 2.16 -7.43 6.86
CA SER A 34 2.51 -7.84 8.22
C SER A 34 3.53 -6.87 8.80
N ASN A 35 3.29 -6.42 10.03
CA ASN A 35 4.25 -5.66 10.81
C ASN A 35 4.46 -6.37 12.15
N GLN A 36 5.63 -7.02 12.30
CA GLN A 36 6.01 -7.73 13.51
C GLN A 36 4.95 -8.76 13.97
N GLY A 37 4.37 -9.49 13.02
CA GLY A 37 3.33 -10.48 13.30
C GLY A 37 1.91 -9.93 13.40
N ASN A 38 1.72 -8.61 13.41
CA ASN A 38 0.40 -7.99 13.34
C ASN A 38 -0.02 -7.79 11.89
N ARG A 39 -1.26 -8.17 11.56
CA ARG A 39 -1.87 -7.85 10.26
C ARG A 39 -2.27 -6.39 10.26
N LEU A 40 -1.70 -5.62 9.34
CA LEU A 40 -2.09 -4.24 9.07
C LEU A 40 -2.85 -4.20 7.74
N VAL A 41 -3.95 -3.46 7.74
CA VAL A 41 -4.74 -3.17 6.55
C VAL A 41 -4.70 -1.67 6.33
N LEU A 42 -4.24 -1.26 5.16
CA LEU A 42 -4.17 0.12 4.70
C LEU A 42 -5.23 0.30 3.61
N GLU A 43 -5.79 1.49 3.48
CA GLU A 43 -6.67 1.85 2.37
C GLU A 43 -5.92 2.76 1.41
N VAL A 44 -6.07 2.53 0.10
CA VAL A 44 -5.53 3.43 -0.92
C VAL A 44 -6.32 4.73 -0.90
N ALA A 45 -5.75 5.78 -0.31
CA ALA A 45 -6.39 7.09 -0.25
C ALA A 45 -6.22 7.90 -1.55
N GLN A 46 -5.06 7.80 -2.21
CA GLN A 46 -4.74 8.53 -3.44
C GLN A 46 -3.57 7.87 -4.17
N HIS A 47 -3.41 8.21 -5.45
CA HIS A 47 -2.19 7.92 -6.22
C HIS A 47 -1.30 9.15 -6.22
N LEU A 48 -0.02 8.98 -5.88
CA LEU A 48 0.97 10.05 -5.84
C LEU A 48 1.90 9.91 -7.06
N GLY A 49 1.91 10.91 -7.93
CA GLY A 49 2.69 10.90 -9.18
C GLY A 49 2.04 10.08 -10.31
N GLU A 50 2.86 9.76 -11.32
CA GLU A 50 2.64 8.74 -12.37
C GLU A 50 3.81 7.76 -12.34
#